data_AF-A0A8S9TLC3-F1
#
_entry.id   AF-A0A8S9TLC3-F1
#
_cell.length_a   1.000
_cell.length_b   1.000
_cell.length_c   1.000
_cell.angle_alpha   90.00
_cell.angle_beta   90.00
_cell.angle_gamma   90.00
#
_symmetry.space_group_name_H-M   'P 1'
#
loop_
_entity.id
_entity.type
_entity.pdbx_description
1 polymer ?
#
loop_
_entity_poly.entity_id
_entity_poly.type
_entity_poly.pdbx_seq_one_letter_code
_entity_poly.pdbx_strand_id
1 'polypeptide(L)'
;MNKTFHEIIVCVKSRDEPLYDHLFDKLGNKSVLFFEDGAVPPTTIYSIKDEERNKLKRIDKYQRFIIFDDLILETFKRNIWFSWPNITAVKANNAFSIIHPTSSGTITLNLTIPDGGYNVSDLNNYLFWYLVSQGYYISNNSTGEQTVYCKFVVNPSTYQVQFISYPVPTALPSGFTAGPQLTFPSTSKGPQLSIASPAFGKVIGFATGTFPSSQPSTITTSLSTAAAIHTLQTQR
;
A
#
# COMPACT_ATOMS: atom_id res chain seq x y z
N MET A 1 -5.25 38.23 40.25
CA MET A 1 -6.23 37.66 39.31
C MET A 1 -6.04 36.15 39.33
N ASN A 2 -6.61 35.46 40.32
CA ASN A 2 -6.53 34.00 40.42
C ASN A 2 -7.59 33.41 39.49
N LYS A 3 -7.20 33.02 38.29
CA LYS A 3 -8.07 32.21 37.41
C LYS A 3 -7.97 30.77 37.90
N THR A 4 -8.71 30.44 38.95
CA THR A 4 -8.90 29.07 39.41
C THR A 4 -9.76 28.35 38.37
N PHE A 5 -9.24 27.25 37.82
CA PHE A 5 -10.07 26.32 37.06
C PHE A 5 -11.15 25.78 38.00
N HIS A 6 -12.38 25.69 37.50
CA HIS A 6 -13.49 25.22 38.33
C HIS A 6 -13.57 23.69 38.32
N GLU A 7 -13.16 23.07 37.20
CA GLU A 7 -13.22 21.63 37.00
C GLU A 7 -12.20 21.20 35.93
N ILE A 8 -11.54 20.07 36.17
CA ILE A 8 -10.65 19.41 35.23
C ILE A 8 -11.33 18.10 34.82
N ILE A 9 -11.43 17.87 33.52
CA ILE A 9 -11.99 16.64 32.97
C ILE A 9 -10.84 15.86 32.35
N VAL A 10 -10.64 14.63 32.79
CA VAL A 10 -9.60 13.74 32.26
C VAL A 10 -10.30 12.53 31.64
N CYS A 11 -10.07 12.34 30.34
CA CYS A 11 -10.54 11.16 29.63
C CYS A 11 -9.35 10.21 29.50
N VAL A 12 -9.45 9.06 30.18
CA VAL A 12 -8.43 8.00 30.24
C VAL A 12 -8.94 6.73 29.58
N LYS A 13 -8.03 5.87 29.12
CA LYS A 13 -8.41 4.58 28.50
C LYS A 13 -8.71 3.53 29.57
N SER A 14 -8.02 3.59 30.71
CA SER A 14 -8.25 2.70 31.85
C SER A 14 -7.87 3.37 33.17
N ARG A 15 -8.45 2.88 34.27
CA ARG A 15 -8.19 3.36 35.63
C ARG A 15 -6.77 3.08 36.14
N ASP A 16 -6.05 2.15 35.49
CA ASP A 16 -4.69 1.74 35.86
C ASP A 16 -3.59 2.68 35.30
N GLU A 17 -3.96 3.88 34.80
CA GLU A 17 -3.01 4.83 34.24
C GLU A 17 -2.28 5.64 35.34
N PRO A 18 -0.94 5.79 35.29
CA PRO A 18 -0.18 6.56 36.28
C PRO A 18 -0.64 8.01 36.46
N LEU A 19 -1.24 8.58 35.41
CA LEU A 19 -1.80 9.93 35.43
C LEU A 19 -3.07 10.01 36.27
N TYR A 20 -3.89 8.95 36.29
CA TYR A 20 -5.08 8.85 37.13
C TYR A 20 -4.71 8.97 38.60
N ASP A 21 -3.80 8.11 39.06
CA ASP A 21 -3.35 8.08 40.46
C ASP A 21 -2.68 9.40 40.87
N HIS A 22 -1.86 9.97 39.98
CA HIS A 22 -1.18 11.23 40.26
C HIS A 22 -2.16 12.41 40.41
N LEU A 23 -3.15 12.51 39.52
CA LEU A 23 -4.15 13.59 39.57
C LEU A 23 -5.12 13.39 40.72
N PHE A 24 -5.50 12.14 41.01
CA PHE A 24 -6.36 11.80 42.13
C PHE A 24 -5.71 12.18 43.47
N ASP A 25 -4.43 11.83 43.67
CA ASP A 25 -3.68 12.13 44.89
C ASP A 25 -3.45 13.64 45.09
N LYS A 26 -3.19 14.39 44.00
CA LYS A 26 -2.86 15.83 44.08
C LYS A 26 -4.05 16.76 44.16
N LEU A 27 -5.16 16.44 43.49
CA LEU A 27 -6.30 17.37 43.32
C LEU A 27 -7.57 16.87 44.03
N GLY A 28 -7.66 15.59 44.35
CA GLY A 28 -8.80 14.97 45.00
C GLY A 28 -10.09 14.96 44.15
N ASN A 29 -11.07 14.19 44.61
CA ASN A 29 -12.34 13.92 43.91
C ASN A 29 -13.27 15.12 43.68
N LYS A 30 -12.95 16.32 44.19
CA LYS A 30 -13.88 17.45 44.15
C LYS A 30 -13.71 18.35 42.93
N SER A 31 -12.60 18.23 42.20
CA SER A 31 -12.28 19.12 41.08
C SER A 31 -11.82 18.40 39.81
N VAL A 32 -11.74 17.06 39.85
CA VAL A 32 -11.35 16.23 38.71
C VAL A 32 -12.45 15.21 38.41
N LEU A 33 -12.99 15.24 37.19
CA LEU A 33 -13.89 14.21 36.69
C LEU A 33 -13.10 13.28 35.76
N PHE A 34 -13.19 11.99 36.05
CA PHE A 34 -12.58 10.95 35.22
C PHE A 34 -13.64 10.27 34.36
N PHE A 35 -13.33 10.13 33.08
CA PHE A 35 -14.11 9.33 32.14
C PHE A 35 -13.22 8.19 31.63
N GLU A 36 -13.68 6.96 31.87
CA GLU A 36 -12.99 5.73 31.47
C GLU A 36 -13.47 5.26 30.09
N ASP A 37 -12.77 4.30 29.50
CA ASP A 37 -13.07 3.69 28.19
C ASP A 37 -13.16 4.70 27.02
N GLY A 38 -12.47 5.84 27.15
CA GLY A 38 -12.54 6.90 26.13
C GLY A 38 -13.92 7.56 26.00
N ALA A 39 -14.80 7.38 26.98
CA ALA A 39 -16.07 8.08 27.03
C ALA A 39 -15.82 9.60 27.12
N VAL A 40 -16.57 10.37 26.35
CA VAL A 40 -16.56 11.84 26.45
C VAL A 40 -17.81 12.26 27.22
N PRO A 41 -17.72 13.22 28.16
CA PRO A 41 -18.90 13.73 28.85
C PRO A 41 -20.00 14.17 27.86
N PRO A 42 -21.26 13.76 28.08
CA PRO A 42 -22.33 14.12 27.18
C PRO A 42 -22.55 15.63 27.17
N THR A 43 -22.68 16.21 25.96
CA THR A 43 -22.82 17.66 25.74
C THR A 43 -24.18 18.23 26.19
N THR A 44 -25.15 17.35 26.45
CA THR A 44 -26.50 17.67 26.92
C THR A 44 -26.53 18.23 28.33
N ILE A 45 -25.49 18.01 29.14
CA ILE A 45 -25.38 18.58 30.49
C ILE A 45 -25.02 20.07 30.43
N TYR A 46 -24.46 20.55 29.31
CA TYR A 46 -23.83 21.88 29.20
C TYR A 46 -24.49 22.80 28.18
N SER A 47 -25.60 22.35 27.59
CA SER A 47 -26.26 23.03 26.48
C SER A 47 -27.77 22.96 26.63
N ILE A 48 -28.45 24.11 26.54
CA ILE A 48 -29.91 24.14 26.40
C ILE A 48 -30.23 24.35 24.92
N LYS A 49 -31.28 23.69 24.45
CA LYS A 49 -31.77 23.84 23.09
C LYS A 49 -32.56 25.14 22.99
N ASP A 50 -32.07 26.07 22.17
CA ASP A 50 -32.78 27.32 21.89
C ASP A 50 -33.99 27.01 21.01
N GLU A 51 -35.20 27.25 21.52
CA GLU A 51 -36.46 26.86 20.90
C GLU A 51 -36.71 27.59 19.57
N GLU A 52 -36.21 28.82 19.40
CA GLU A 52 -36.42 29.60 18.17
C GLU A 52 -35.49 29.20 17.03
N ARG A 53 -34.25 28.83 17.36
CA ARG A 53 -33.20 28.56 16.35
C ARG A 53 -32.88 27.08 16.19
N ASN A 54 -33.49 26.22 17.00
CA ASN A 54 -33.28 24.77 17.03
C ASN A 54 -31.78 24.40 17.15
N LYS A 55 -31.00 25.28 17.77
CA LYS A 55 -29.54 25.18 17.93
C LYS A 55 -29.21 25.05 19.41
N LEU A 56 -28.21 24.24 19.73
CA LEU A 56 -27.72 24.10 21.10
C LEU A 56 -26.94 25.37 21.49
N LYS A 57 -27.40 26.05 22.53
CA LYS A 57 -26.72 27.20 23.12
C LYS A 57 -26.00 26.75 24.38
N ARG A 58 -24.69 27.01 24.44
CA ARG A 58 -23.85 26.70 25.59
C ARG A 58 -24.23 27.63 26.76
N ILE A 59 -24.62 27.05 27.89
CA ILE A 59 -25.10 27.79 29.08
C ILE A 59 -24.06 27.92 30.18
N ASP A 60 -22.91 27.31 29.98
CA ASP A 60 -21.94 27.07 31.04
C ASP A 60 -21.11 28.30 31.42
N LYS A 61 -21.04 28.62 32.71
CA LYS A 61 -20.24 29.71 33.29
C LYS A 61 -18.88 29.25 33.83
N TYR A 62 -18.60 27.94 33.82
CA TYR A 62 -17.38 27.38 34.39
C TYR A 62 -16.26 27.24 33.36
N GLN A 63 -15.05 27.67 33.75
CA GLN A 63 -13.84 27.43 32.96
C GLN A 63 -13.30 26.04 33.28
N ARG A 64 -13.40 25.14 32.29
CA ARG A 64 -12.93 23.75 32.38
C ARG A 64 -11.68 23.51 31.55
N PHE A 65 -10.84 22.63 32.03
CA PHE A 65 -9.68 22.13 31.29
C PHE A 65 -9.89 20.64 30.99
N ILE A 66 -9.85 20.27 29.72
CA ILE A 66 -10.08 18.89 29.27
C ILE A 66 -8.73 18.32 28.83
N ILE A 67 -8.32 17.21 29.43
CA ILE A 67 -7.11 16.47 29.09
C ILE A 67 -7.53 15.15 28.46
N PHE A 68 -7.05 14.88 27.25
CA PHE A 68 -7.18 13.59 26.60
C PHE A 68 -5.85 12.87 26.75
N ASP A 69 -5.83 11.76 27.49
CA ASP A 69 -4.66 10.89 27.50
C ASP A 69 -4.75 9.95 26.28
N ASP A 70 -3.72 9.98 25.45
CA ASP A 70 -3.48 9.14 24.26
C ASP A 70 -4.50 9.06 23.09
N LEU A 71 -5.73 9.55 23.21
CA LEU A 71 -6.73 9.49 22.12
C LEU A 71 -6.36 10.32 20.87
N ILE A 72 -5.48 11.30 21.01
CA ILE A 72 -5.02 12.15 19.89
C ILE A 72 -3.92 11.45 19.07
N LEU A 73 -3.06 10.66 19.71
CA LEU A 73 -1.92 10.01 19.03
C LEU A 73 -2.35 8.91 18.05
N GLU A 74 -3.43 8.18 18.33
CA GLU A 74 -3.94 7.16 17.41
C GLU A 74 -4.64 7.76 16.17
N THR A 75 -5.29 8.92 16.31
CA THR A 75 -5.96 9.59 15.19
C THR A 75 -4.96 10.31 14.26
N PHE A 76 -3.88 10.89 14.81
CA PHE A 76 -2.80 11.47 13.99
C PHE A 76 -1.94 10.42 13.27
N LYS A 77 -1.96 9.16 13.71
CA LYS A 77 -1.33 8.03 13.01
C LYS A 77 -1.95 7.75 11.63
N ARG A 78 -3.12 8.32 11.32
CA ARG A 78 -3.81 8.11 10.03
C ARG A 78 -3.45 9.08 8.90
N ASN A 79 -2.74 10.20 9.14
CA ASN A 79 -2.47 11.20 8.10
C ASN A 79 -1.06 11.82 8.18
N ILE A 80 -0.02 11.01 8.33
CA ILE A 80 1.33 11.45 7.94
C ILE A 80 1.54 11.10 6.46
N TRP A 81 1.87 12.12 5.65
CA TRP A 81 2.42 11.89 4.32
C TRP A 81 3.69 11.04 4.48
N PHE A 82 3.64 9.77 4.09
CA PHE A 82 4.81 8.90 4.10
C PHE A 82 5.81 9.44 3.07
N SER A 83 6.94 9.99 3.52
CA SER A 83 8.12 10.26 2.70
C SER A 83 9.09 9.06 2.63
N TRP A 84 8.69 7.91 3.18
CA TRP A 84 9.52 6.71 3.22
C TRP A 84 9.35 5.92 1.92
N PRO A 85 10.44 5.61 1.20
CA PRO A 85 10.38 4.80 0.01
C PRO A 85 9.76 3.42 0.31
N ASN A 86 8.85 2.99 -0.56
CA ASN A 86 8.18 1.70 -0.43
C ASN A 86 9.06 0.55 -0.92
N ILE A 87 9.98 0.82 -1.84
CA ILE A 87 11.01 -0.11 -2.33
C ILE A 87 12.38 0.44 -1.92
N THR A 88 13.16 -0.38 -1.23
CA THR A 88 14.52 -0.04 -0.77
C THR A 88 15.40 -1.28 -0.72
N ALA A 89 16.69 -1.13 -1.02
CA ALA A 89 17.69 -2.17 -0.84
C ALA A 89 17.76 -2.65 0.63
N VAL A 90 17.58 -1.73 1.60
CA VAL A 90 17.60 -2.05 3.04
C VAL A 90 16.52 -3.05 3.45
N LYS A 91 15.34 -2.97 2.83
CA LYS A 91 14.22 -3.90 3.07
C LYS A 91 14.32 -5.18 2.23
N ALA A 92 15.36 -5.33 1.40
CA ALA A 92 15.54 -6.42 0.44
C ALA A 92 14.30 -6.66 -0.45
N ASN A 93 13.53 -5.61 -0.73
CA ASN A 93 12.27 -5.64 -1.46
C ASN A 93 12.36 -4.94 -2.82
N ASN A 94 13.55 -4.97 -3.43
CA ASN A 94 13.86 -4.27 -4.66
C ASN A 94 14.30 -5.18 -5.81
N ALA A 95 14.23 -6.52 -5.64
CA ALA A 95 14.66 -7.46 -6.66
C ALA A 95 13.60 -8.52 -6.95
N PHE A 96 13.45 -8.85 -8.24
CA PHE A 96 12.61 -9.93 -8.74
C PHE A 96 13.15 -10.42 -10.08
N SER A 97 12.69 -11.58 -10.54
CA SER A 97 13.20 -12.18 -11.78
C SER A 97 12.06 -12.56 -12.72
N ILE A 98 12.35 -12.54 -14.02
CA ILE A 98 11.45 -13.01 -15.07
C ILE A 98 12.12 -14.20 -15.75
N ILE A 99 11.42 -15.33 -15.80
CA ILE A 99 11.84 -16.52 -16.54
C ILE A 99 11.24 -16.41 -17.94
N HIS A 100 12.06 -16.10 -18.93
CA HIS A 100 11.64 -15.94 -20.32
C HIS A 100 11.91 -17.23 -21.14
N PRO A 101 10.97 -17.71 -21.95
CA PRO A 101 11.20 -18.84 -22.85
C PRO A 101 12.12 -18.45 -24.02
N THR A 102 13.00 -19.36 -24.42
CA THR A 102 13.95 -19.18 -25.52
C THR A 102 13.91 -20.41 -26.44
N SER A 103 14.62 -20.36 -27.57
CA SER A 103 14.74 -21.51 -28.47
C SER A 103 15.35 -22.76 -27.81
N SER A 104 16.23 -22.57 -26.82
CA SER A 104 16.97 -23.65 -26.14
C SER A 104 16.40 -24.02 -24.76
N GLY A 105 15.27 -23.44 -24.34
CA GLY A 105 14.70 -23.66 -23.01
C GLY A 105 14.25 -22.35 -22.38
N THR A 106 14.83 -21.96 -21.24
CA THR A 106 14.45 -20.76 -20.50
C THR A 106 15.68 -19.97 -20.06
N ILE A 107 15.53 -18.65 -19.93
CA ILE A 107 16.53 -17.76 -19.34
C ILE A 107 15.90 -16.99 -18.19
N THR A 108 16.66 -16.79 -17.12
CA THR A 108 16.23 -16.00 -15.97
C THR A 108 16.83 -14.61 -16.04
N LEU A 109 15.99 -13.60 -16.19
CA LEU A 109 16.34 -12.19 -16.19
C LEU A 109 16.17 -11.65 -14.77
N ASN A 110 17.24 -11.17 -14.16
CA ASN A 110 17.21 -10.63 -12.79
C ASN A 110 17.10 -9.10 -12.85
N LEU A 111 16.03 -8.56 -12.27
CA LEU A 111 15.76 -7.13 -12.21
C LEU A 111 16.02 -6.61 -10.80
N THR A 112 16.65 -5.44 -10.71
CA THR A 112 16.85 -4.71 -9.46
C THR A 112 16.35 -3.28 -9.62
N ILE A 113 15.30 -2.96 -8.88
CA ILE A 113 14.66 -1.66 -8.85
C ILE A 113 15.49 -0.73 -7.94
N PRO A 114 15.77 0.51 -8.35
CA PRO A 114 16.35 1.51 -7.47
C PRO A 114 15.45 1.83 -6.25
N ASP A 115 16.01 2.46 -5.23
CA ASP A 115 15.27 2.85 -4.04
C ASP A 115 14.32 4.02 -4.36
N GLY A 116 13.05 3.92 -3.96
CA GLY A 116 12.04 4.92 -4.31
C GLY A 116 10.61 4.59 -3.88
N GLY A 117 9.71 5.53 -4.14
CA GLY A 117 8.26 5.35 -3.99
C GLY A 117 7.64 5.02 -5.35
N TYR A 118 7.25 3.76 -5.55
CA TYR A 118 6.71 3.27 -6.83
C TYR A 118 5.25 2.86 -6.72
N ASN A 119 4.42 3.17 -7.69
CA ASN A 119 3.13 2.52 -7.86
C ASN A 119 3.27 1.29 -8.75
N VAL A 120 2.23 0.45 -8.81
CA VAL A 120 2.24 -0.75 -9.68
C VAL A 120 2.36 -0.36 -11.17
N SER A 121 1.82 0.80 -11.58
CA SER A 121 2.02 1.34 -12.92
C SER A 121 3.49 1.65 -13.20
N ASP A 122 4.21 2.18 -12.22
CA ASP A 122 5.63 2.52 -12.34
C ASP A 122 6.48 1.25 -12.42
N LEU A 123 6.11 0.22 -11.65
CA LEU A 123 6.70 -1.13 -11.77
C LEU A 123 6.50 -1.73 -13.16
N ASN A 124 5.32 -1.57 -13.74
CA ASN A 124 5.04 -2.04 -15.09
C ASN A 124 5.88 -1.28 -16.14
N ASN A 125 5.97 0.04 -16.03
CA ASN A 125 6.77 0.85 -16.94
C ASN A 125 8.26 0.52 -16.82
N TYR A 126 8.76 0.29 -15.61
CA TYR A 126 10.14 -0.13 -15.37
C TYR A 126 10.43 -1.52 -15.95
N LEU A 127 9.53 -2.49 -15.75
CA LEU A 127 9.63 -3.82 -16.36
C LEU A 127 9.68 -3.73 -17.88
N PHE A 128 8.80 -2.93 -18.49
CA PHE A 128 8.79 -2.71 -19.92
C PHE A 128 10.12 -2.15 -20.42
N TRP A 129 10.60 -1.07 -19.80
CA TRP A 129 11.87 -0.45 -20.16
C TRP A 129 13.05 -1.42 -20.03
N TYR A 130 13.09 -2.21 -18.94
CA TYR A 130 14.14 -3.19 -18.72
C TYR A 130 14.15 -4.25 -19.83
N LEU A 131 13.00 -4.87 -20.16
CA LEU A 131 12.92 -5.90 -21.20
C LEU A 131 13.29 -5.36 -22.58
N VAL A 132 12.87 -4.12 -22.89
CA VAL A 132 13.27 -3.45 -24.12
C VAL A 132 14.78 -3.22 -24.16
N SER A 133 15.37 -2.72 -23.07
CA SER A 133 16.82 -2.49 -22.97
C SER A 133 17.64 -3.78 -23.12
N GLN A 134 17.10 -4.90 -22.66
CA GLN A 134 17.70 -6.23 -22.79
C GLN A 134 17.41 -6.89 -24.13
N GLY A 135 16.60 -6.29 -25.01
CA GLY A 135 16.30 -6.83 -26.34
C GLY A 135 15.20 -7.90 -26.39
N TYR A 136 14.36 -8.02 -25.35
CA TYR A 136 13.24 -8.96 -25.26
C TYR A 136 11.90 -8.29 -25.63
N TYR A 137 11.80 -7.84 -26.88
CA TYR A 137 10.60 -7.18 -27.39
C TYR A 137 10.38 -7.53 -28.87
N ILE A 138 9.18 -7.28 -29.36
CA ILE A 138 8.90 -7.18 -30.79
C ILE A 138 8.53 -5.73 -31.12
N SER A 139 8.98 -5.23 -32.27
CA SER A 139 8.61 -3.92 -32.79
C SER A 139 7.71 -4.09 -34.00
N ASN A 140 6.60 -3.36 -34.05
CA ASN A 140 5.78 -3.29 -35.25
C ASN A 140 6.48 -2.44 -36.32
N ASN A 141 6.63 -2.94 -37.54
CA ASN A 141 7.37 -2.24 -38.60
C ASN A 141 6.61 -1.04 -39.16
N SER A 142 5.29 -0.98 -38.99
CA SER A 142 4.44 0.11 -39.50
C SER A 142 4.23 1.23 -38.47
N THR A 143 4.16 0.90 -37.17
CA THR A 143 3.90 1.89 -36.11
C THR A 143 5.13 2.20 -35.26
N GLY A 144 6.17 1.38 -35.31
CA GLY A 144 7.34 1.49 -34.42
C GLY A 144 7.06 1.12 -32.96
N GLU A 145 5.84 0.66 -32.65
CA GLU A 145 5.46 0.32 -31.28
C GLU A 145 6.14 -0.97 -30.82
N GLN A 146 6.71 -0.92 -29.62
CA GLN A 146 7.40 -2.05 -28.99
C GLN A 146 6.45 -2.76 -28.02
N THR A 147 6.37 -4.08 -28.16
CA THR A 147 5.52 -4.94 -27.32
C THR A 147 6.37 -5.99 -26.62
N VAL A 148 6.09 -6.18 -25.33
CA VAL A 148 6.70 -7.20 -24.46
C VAL A 148 5.67 -8.27 -24.09
N TYR A 149 6.15 -9.46 -23.71
CA TYR A 149 5.30 -10.63 -23.45
C TYR A 149 4.84 -10.77 -22.00
N CYS A 150 5.09 -9.80 -21.13
CA CYS A 150 4.54 -9.78 -19.78
C CYS A 150 4.23 -8.37 -19.29
N LYS A 151 3.29 -8.25 -18.35
CA LYS A 151 2.95 -6.97 -17.72
C LYS A 151 2.37 -7.12 -16.32
N PHE A 152 2.48 -6.06 -15.54
CA PHE A 152 1.79 -5.91 -14.26
C PHE A 152 0.58 -4.99 -14.42
N VAL A 153 -0.54 -5.39 -13.82
CA VAL A 153 -1.80 -4.61 -13.84
C VAL A 153 -2.42 -4.64 -12.45
N VAL A 154 -3.03 -3.54 -12.03
CA VAL A 154 -3.87 -3.53 -10.81
C VAL A 154 -5.30 -3.86 -11.20
N ASN A 155 -5.92 -4.79 -10.48
CA ASN A 155 -7.35 -5.01 -10.58
C ASN A 155 -8.08 -3.97 -9.69
N PRO A 156 -8.87 -3.05 -10.26
CA PRO A 156 -9.53 -2.00 -9.48
C PRO A 156 -10.65 -2.54 -8.58
N SER A 157 -11.21 -3.71 -8.86
CA SER A 157 -12.31 -4.30 -8.08
C SER A 157 -11.79 -5.09 -6.87
N THR A 158 -10.67 -5.80 -7.03
CA THR A 158 -10.11 -6.63 -5.96
C THR A 158 -8.89 -6.03 -5.28
N TYR A 159 -8.39 -4.89 -5.77
CA TYR A 159 -7.22 -4.23 -5.22
C TYR A 159 -6.01 -5.18 -5.13
N GLN A 160 -5.86 -6.02 -6.14
CA GLN A 160 -4.79 -7.02 -6.26
C GLN A 160 -3.91 -6.72 -7.46
N VAL A 161 -2.64 -7.11 -7.37
CA VAL A 161 -1.72 -7.06 -8.52
C VAL A 161 -1.93 -8.31 -9.36
N GLN A 162 -1.99 -8.12 -10.65
CA GLN A 162 -2.10 -9.16 -11.65
C GLN A 162 -0.83 -9.18 -12.49
N PHE A 163 -0.23 -10.35 -12.60
CA PHE A 163 0.82 -10.60 -13.58
C PHE A 163 0.19 -11.29 -14.79
N ILE A 164 0.28 -10.67 -15.95
CA ILE A 164 -0.24 -11.22 -17.20
C ILE A 164 0.95 -11.69 -18.04
N SER A 165 0.94 -12.97 -18.36
CA SER A 165 1.89 -13.60 -19.28
C SER A 165 1.25 -13.83 -20.63
N TYR A 166 1.85 -13.28 -21.67
CA TYR A 166 1.51 -13.53 -23.06
C TYR A 166 2.44 -14.61 -23.63
N PRO A 167 1.92 -15.64 -24.30
CA PRO A 167 2.75 -16.67 -24.87
C PRO A 167 3.57 -16.11 -26.05
N VAL A 168 4.87 -16.41 -26.04
CA VAL A 168 5.79 -16.11 -27.13
C VAL A 168 5.51 -17.10 -28.27
N PRO A 169 5.29 -16.62 -29.51
CA PRO A 169 5.03 -17.48 -30.65
C PRO A 169 6.27 -18.31 -31.02
N THR A 170 6.11 -19.31 -31.89
CA THR A 170 7.22 -20.16 -32.36
C THR A 170 8.06 -19.52 -33.46
N ALA A 171 7.58 -18.43 -34.05
CA ALA A 171 8.27 -17.65 -35.07
C ALA A 171 7.85 -16.19 -34.98
N LEU A 172 8.67 -15.31 -35.56
CA LEU A 172 8.38 -13.89 -35.69
C LEU A 172 7.08 -13.68 -36.48
N PRO A 173 6.06 -13.01 -35.91
CA PRO A 173 4.85 -12.66 -36.64
C PRO A 173 5.17 -11.72 -37.82
N SER A 174 4.44 -11.88 -38.93
CA SER A 174 4.61 -11.02 -40.11
C SER A 174 4.36 -9.54 -39.77
N GLY A 175 5.20 -8.65 -40.29
CA GLY A 175 5.11 -7.20 -40.05
C GLY A 175 5.78 -6.72 -38.76
N PHE A 176 6.50 -7.60 -38.05
CA PHE A 176 7.26 -7.25 -36.85
C PHE A 176 8.76 -7.49 -37.03
N THR A 177 9.55 -6.87 -36.16
CA THR A 177 11.00 -7.11 -36.00
C THR A 177 11.26 -7.52 -34.55
N ALA A 178 11.98 -8.63 -34.35
CA ALA A 178 12.39 -9.06 -33.01
C ALA A 178 13.56 -8.23 -32.50
N GLY A 179 13.58 -7.97 -31.19
CA GLY A 179 14.76 -7.45 -30.50
C GLY A 179 15.93 -8.46 -30.55
N PRO A 180 17.17 -8.00 -30.34
CA PRO A 180 18.37 -8.78 -30.61
C PRO A 180 18.55 -10.02 -29.72
N GLN A 181 17.90 -10.08 -28.56
CA GLN A 181 17.99 -11.20 -27.62
C GLN A 181 16.75 -12.09 -27.62
N LEU A 182 15.67 -11.66 -28.30
CA LEU A 182 14.44 -12.44 -28.37
C LEU A 182 14.64 -13.62 -29.32
N THR A 183 14.62 -14.83 -28.76
CA THR A 183 14.58 -16.08 -29.53
C THR A 183 13.23 -16.76 -29.35
N PHE A 184 12.75 -17.40 -30.41
CA PHE A 184 11.45 -18.05 -30.39
C PHE A 184 11.56 -19.51 -29.93
N PRO A 185 10.74 -19.96 -28.97
CA PRO A 185 10.71 -21.34 -28.52
C PRO A 185 10.14 -22.29 -29.58
N SER A 186 10.47 -23.59 -29.50
CA SER A 186 9.93 -24.62 -30.40
C SER A 186 8.44 -24.87 -30.23
N THR A 187 7.90 -24.53 -29.05
CA THR A 187 6.46 -24.54 -28.75
C THR A 187 6.08 -23.23 -28.10
N SER A 188 4.85 -22.77 -28.32
CA SER A 188 4.34 -21.53 -27.73
C SER A 188 4.40 -21.61 -26.20
N LYS A 189 5.16 -20.71 -25.58
CA LYS A 189 5.39 -20.63 -24.13
C LYS A 189 5.45 -19.18 -23.68
N GLY A 190 4.89 -18.87 -22.52
CA GLY A 190 4.90 -17.55 -21.92
C GLY A 190 5.94 -17.40 -20.81
N PRO A 191 6.33 -16.15 -20.48
CA PRO A 191 7.21 -15.85 -19.38
C PRO A 191 6.56 -16.11 -18.01
N GLN A 192 7.38 -16.37 -17.00
CA GLN A 192 6.94 -16.51 -15.61
C GLN A 192 7.58 -15.42 -14.75
N LEU A 193 6.81 -14.90 -13.79
CA LEU A 193 7.31 -14.10 -12.69
C LEU A 193 7.92 -15.03 -11.65
N SER A 194 9.17 -14.79 -11.26
CA SER A 194 9.85 -15.51 -10.19
C SER A 194 10.16 -14.57 -9.02
N ILE A 195 9.65 -14.92 -7.84
CA ILE A 195 9.81 -14.14 -6.61
C ILE A 195 10.67 -14.95 -5.66
N ALA A 196 11.95 -14.59 -5.60
CA ALA A 196 12.90 -15.17 -4.66
C ALA A 196 12.87 -14.49 -3.29
N SER A 197 12.67 -13.17 -3.24
CA SER A 197 12.62 -12.41 -1.99
C SER A 197 11.20 -12.38 -1.41
N PRO A 198 10.98 -12.89 -0.19
CA PRO A 198 9.68 -12.78 0.48
C PRO A 198 9.31 -11.32 0.79
N ALA A 199 10.30 -10.43 0.92
CA ALA A 199 10.06 -9.01 1.16
C ALA A 199 9.49 -8.31 -0.07
N PHE A 200 9.97 -8.65 -1.28
CA PHE A 200 9.36 -8.17 -2.53
C PHE A 200 7.96 -8.76 -2.74
N GLY A 201 7.79 -10.06 -2.45
CA GLY A 201 6.48 -10.71 -2.50
C GLY A 201 5.40 -9.98 -1.68
N LYS A 202 5.76 -9.49 -0.49
CA LYS A 202 4.86 -8.67 0.34
C LYS A 202 4.46 -7.33 -0.29
N VAL A 203 5.33 -6.72 -1.10
CA VAL A 203 5.04 -5.45 -1.81
C VAL A 203 3.95 -5.72 -2.85
N ILE A 204 4.15 -6.69 -3.74
CA ILE A 204 3.22 -6.97 -4.84
C ILE A 204 2.08 -7.94 -4.48
N GLY A 205 2.04 -8.46 -3.26
CA GLY A 205 1.00 -9.36 -2.75
C GLY A 205 1.12 -10.84 -3.19
N PHE A 206 2.29 -11.25 -3.70
CA PHE A 206 2.57 -12.62 -4.14
C PHE A 206 3.44 -13.36 -3.13
N ALA A 207 3.22 -14.67 -2.97
CA ALA A 207 4.12 -15.53 -2.21
C ALA A 207 5.46 -15.74 -2.96
N THR A 208 6.47 -16.27 -2.27
CA THR A 208 7.70 -16.73 -2.95
C THR A 208 7.38 -17.91 -3.85
N GLY A 209 7.89 -17.89 -5.09
CA GLY A 209 7.61 -18.93 -6.08
C GLY A 209 7.55 -18.38 -7.51
N THR A 210 7.10 -19.22 -8.42
CA THR A 210 6.92 -18.90 -9.84
C THR A 210 5.45 -18.75 -10.20
N PHE A 211 5.12 -17.71 -10.96
CA PHE A 211 3.76 -17.37 -11.37
C PHE A 211 3.70 -17.05 -12.86
N PRO A 212 2.98 -17.84 -13.68
CA PRO A 212 2.33 -19.11 -13.33
C PRO A 212 3.36 -20.17 -12.88
N SER A 213 2.92 -21.24 -12.19
CA SER A 213 3.82 -22.29 -11.65
C SER A 213 4.59 -23.05 -12.74
N SER A 214 4.05 -23.10 -13.96
CA SER A 214 4.68 -23.62 -15.17
C SER A 214 4.55 -22.62 -16.32
N GLN A 215 5.44 -22.67 -17.31
CA GLN A 215 5.34 -21.81 -18.50
C GLN A 215 4.02 -22.03 -19.24
N PRO A 216 3.15 -21.02 -19.33
CA PRO A 216 1.84 -21.16 -19.95
C PRO A 216 1.95 -21.22 -21.48
N SER A 217 1.11 -21.99 -22.15
CA SER A 217 1.01 -22.00 -23.63
C SER A 217 -0.02 -21.02 -24.18
N THR A 218 -0.84 -20.44 -23.31
CA THR A 218 -1.91 -19.47 -23.60
C THR A 218 -1.76 -18.24 -22.70
N ILE A 219 -2.50 -17.18 -23.01
CA ILE A 219 -2.52 -15.97 -22.16
C ILE A 219 -3.01 -16.38 -20.77
N THR A 220 -2.18 -16.12 -19.76
CA THR A 220 -2.46 -16.52 -18.38
C THR A 220 -2.26 -15.34 -17.45
N THR A 221 -3.24 -15.13 -16.58
CA THR A 221 -3.21 -14.10 -15.54
C THR A 221 -3.03 -14.75 -14.18
N SER A 222 -1.97 -14.41 -13.47
CA SER A 222 -1.75 -14.81 -12.08
C SER A 222 -2.14 -13.65 -11.17
N LEU A 223 -3.05 -13.90 -10.21
CA LEU A 223 -3.48 -12.91 -9.24
C LEU A 223 -2.67 -13.03 -7.94
N SER A 224 -2.39 -11.89 -7.33
CA SER A 224 -1.79 -11.81 -6.00
C SER A 224 -2.75 -12.37 -4.93
N THR A 225 -2.25 -13.16 -3.99
CA THR A 225 -3.07 -13.78 -2.92
C THR A 225 -3.38 -12.82 -1.78
N ALA A 226 -2.60 -11.75 -1.64
CA ALA A 226 -2.87 -10.65 -0.71
C ALA A 226 -3.20 -9.36 -1.47
N ALA A 227 -4.00 -8.50 -0.85
CA ALA A 227 -4.12 -7.11 -1.30
C ALA A 227 -2.73 -6.45 -1.25
N ALA A 228 -2.36 -5.72 -2.29
CA ALA A 228 -1.10 -4.99 -2.30
C ALA A 228 -1.08 -3.99 -1.13
N ILE A 229 0.08 -3.81 -0.50
CA ILE A 229 0.19 -2.86 0.62
C ILE A 229 -0.30 -1.48 0.15
N HIS A 230 -1.16 -0.85 0.96
CA HIS A 230 -1.95 0.34 0.65
C HIS A 230 -1.16 1.51 0.03
N THR A 231 0.16 1.59 0.24
CA THR A 231 1.07 2.57 -0.36
C THR A 231 1.35 2.39 -1.86
N LEU A 232 0.88 1.31 -2.49
CA LEU A 232 1.04 1.03 -3.93
C LEU A 232 -0.24 1.24 -4.72
N GLN A 233 -1.34 1.53 -4.02
CA GLN A 233 -2.66 1.74 -4.59
C GLN A 233 -2.89 3.23 -4.62
N THR A 234 -2.57 3.78 -5.77
CA THR A 234 -2.77 5.16 -6.21
C THR A 234 -3.72 5.96 -5.32
N GLN A 235 -3.14 6.99 -4.69
CA GLN A 235 -3.85 8.17 -4.19
C GLN A 235 -4.79 8.66 -5.31
N ARG A 236 -6.10 8.60 -5.06
CA ARG A 236 -7.07 9.44 -5.75
C ARG A 236 -7.26 10.72 -4.95
#